data_AF-A0A3P8UMT9-F1
#
_entry.id   AF-A0A3P8UMT9-F1
#
_cell.length_a   1.000
_cell.length_b   1.000
_cell.length_c   1.000
_cell.angle_alpha   90.00
_cell.angle_beta   90.00
_cell.angle_gamma   90.00
#
_symmetry.space_group_name_H-M   'P 1'
#
loop_
_entity.id
_entity.type
_entity.pdbx_description
1 polymer ?
#
loop_
_entity_poly.entity_id
_entity_poly.type
_entity_poly.pdbx_seq_one_letter_code
_entity_poly.pdbx_strand_id
1 'polypeptide(L)'
;MEVTRKNYKSCLNTVYSAIEEADFLAIDGEFSGISDGPNVSALTNGLDTPEERYTKLKKHSMDFLLFQFGLSSPRTSPDIKFICQSSSIDFLASQGFDFNKVFCHGIPYLNQEEEAHLREQTEERRNQHANGVGTPSYISPSSSKGPAHVPEEHKEFISRVVDRVEALFTKPDKTLDLEPCTGFQRKLIYQTLNWK
;
A
#
# COMPACT_ATOMS: atom_id res chain seq x y z
N MET A 1 -7.86 7.25 -23.13
CA MET A 1 -6.75 6.39 -22.65
C MET A 1 -7.30 5.51 -21.54
N GLU A 2 -7.01 4.21 -21.56
CA GLU A 2 -7.38 3.34 -20.44
C GLU A 2 -6.28 3.37 -19.38
N VAL A 3 -6.60 3.83 -18.19
CA VAL A 3 -5.65 3.94 -17.07
C VAL A 3 -6.03 2.90 -16.01
N THR A 4 -5.08 2.05 -15.67
CA THR A 4 -5.19 0.99 -14.67
C THR A 4 -3.99 1.07 -13.72
N ARG A 5 -3.95 0.24 -12.69
CA ARG A 5 -2.82 0.14 -11.75
C ARG A 5 -1.47 -0.02 -12.44
N LYS A 6 -1.44 -0.74 -13.58
CA LYS A 6 -0.20 -1.07 -14.29
C LYS A 6 0.46 0.14 -14.95
N ASN A 7 -0.32 1.10 -15.44
CA ASN A 7 0.17 2.26 -16.19
C ASN A 7 -0.13 3.61 -15.50
N TYR A 8 -0.83 3.61 -14.37
CA TYR A 8 -1.19 4.82 -13.63
C TYR A 8 0.00 5.77 -13.44
N LYS A 9 1.12 5.27 -12.93
CA LYS A 9 2.30 6.09 -12.62
C LYS A 9 2.93 6.72 -13.86
N SER A 10 2.99 5.99 -14.99
CA SER A 10 3.55 6.51 -16.23
C SER A 10 2.61 7.50 -16.92
N CYS A 11 1.30 7.32 -16.78
CA CYS A 11 0.28 8.20 -17.34
C CYS A 11 0.03 9.47 -16.52
N LEU A 12 0.48 9.51 -15.26
CA LEU A 12 0.14 10.58 -14.31
C LEU A 12 0.55 11.98 -14.79
N ASN A 13 1.75 12.12 -15.38
CA ASN A 13 2.19 13.41 -15.92
C ASN A 13 1.30 13.88 -17.08
N THR A 14 0.90 12.96 -17.96
CA THR A 14 -0.03 13.28 -19.05
C THR A 14 -1.38 13.74 -18.52
N VAL A 15 -1.89 13.12 -17.45
CA VAL A 15 -3.13 13.55 -16.79
C VAL A 15 -2.97 14.94 -16.18
N TYR A 16 -1.85 15.23 -15.51
CA TYR A 16 -1.60 16.56 -14.94
C TYR A 16 -1.53 17.65 -16.00
N SER A 17 -0.79 17.44 -17.09
CA SER A 17 -0.72 18.42 -18.19
C SER A 17 -2.10 18.64 -18.81
N ALA A 18 -2.88 17.59 -19.04
CA ALA A 18 -4.23 17.73 -19.59
C ALA A 18 -5.18 18.49 -18.65
N ILE A 19 -5.03 18.35 -17.33
CA ILE A 19 -5.81 19.12 -16.35
C ILE A 19 -5.39 20.59 -16.34
N GLU A 20 -4.08 20.86 -16.37
CA GLU A 20 -3.52 22.21 -16.35
C GLU A 20 -3.88 23.03 -17.59
N GLU A 21 -3.93 22.38 -18.75
CA GLU A 21 -4.26 22.99 -20.04
C GLU A 21 -5.78 23.12 -20.30
N ALA A 22 -6.62 22.47 -19.50
CA ALA A 22 -8.07 22.45 -19.74
C ALA A 22 -8.77 23.70 -19.21
N ASP A 23 -9.67 24.26 -20.02
CA ASP A 23 -10.59 25.32 -19.58
C ASP A 23 -11.68 24.80 -18.63
N PHE A 24 -12.13 23.55 -18.86
CA PHE A 24 -13.10 22.86 -18.01
C PHE A 24 -12.92 21.34 -18.09
N LEU A 25 -13.44 20.63 -17.09
CA LEU A 25 -13.44 19.17 -17.03
C LEU A 25 -14.88 18.67 -16.95
N ALA A 26 -15.16 17.57 -17.65
CA ALA A 26 -16.40 16.81 -17.51
C ALA A 26 -16.07 15.45 -16.90
N ILE A 27 -16.88 15.02 -15.93
CA ILE A 27 -16.72 13.75 -15.23
C ILE A 27 -18.01 12.96 -15.31
N ASP A 28 -17.87 11.64 -15.44
CA ASP A 28 -18.94 10.66 -15.40
C ASP A 28 -18.41 9.43 -14.67
N GLY A 29 -19.28 8.59 -14.10
CA GLY A 29 -18.87 7.52 -13.21
C GLY A 29 -19.77 6.30 -13.23
N GLU A 30 -19.16 5.12 -13.21
CA GLU A 30 -19.87 3.83 -13.21
C GLU A 30 -19.91 3.24 -11.80
N PHE A 31 -21.11 2.86 -11.34
CA PHE A 31 -21.31 2.38 -9.97
C PHE A 31 -21.62 0.88 -9.92
N SER A 32 -21.19 0.24 -8.85
CA SER A 32 -21.57 -1.13 -8.48
C SER A 32 -23.07 -1.31 -8.20
N GLY A 33 -23.80 -0.23 -7.98
CA GLY A 33 -25.25 -0.18 -7.81
C GLY A 33 -25.74 1.24 -7.60
N ILE A 34 -27.05 1.41 -7.43
CA ILE A 34 -27.70 2.74 -7.36
C ILE A 34 -28.46 2.90 -6.04
N SER A 35 -29.21 1.89 -5.61
CA SER A 35 -29.95 1.92 -4.35
C SER A 35 -30.04 0.56 -3.67
N ASP A 36 -29.93 0.56 -2.34
CA ASP A 36 -29.89 -0.66 -1.50
C ASP A 36 -31.24 -1.02 -0.84
N GLY A 37 -32.35 -0.46 -1.32
CA GLY A 37 -33.67 -0.78 -0.78
C GLY A 37 -34.81 -0.07 -1.52
N PRO A 38 -35.13 1.19 -1.18
CA PRO A 38 -36.18 1.92 -1.88
C PRO A 38 -35.86 2.06 -3.37
N ASN A 39 -36.90 2.07 -4.21
CA ASN A 39 -36.71 2.37 -5.62
C ASN A 39 -36.17 3.81 -5.77
N VAL A 40 -35.48 4.06 -6.88
CA VAL A 40 -34.87 5.38 -7.15
C VAL A 40 -35.92 6.50 -7.05
N SER A 41 -37.13 6.26 -7.54
CA SER A 41 -38.23 7.24 -7.46
C SER A 41 -38.64 7.63 -6.03
N ALA A 42 -38.50 6.73 -5.05
CA ALA A 42 -38.76 7.02 -3.64
C ALA A 42 -37.59 7.76 -2.97
N LEU A 43 -36.36 7.53 -3.45
CA LEU A 43 -35.16 8.24 -3.00
C LEU A 43 -35.07 9.66 -3.57
N THR A 44 -35.61 9.88 -4.77
CA THR A 44 -35.61 11.17 -5.47
C THR A 44 -37.02 11.74 -5.57
N ASN A 45 -37.80 11.67 -4.49
CA ASN A 45 -39.15 12.22 -4.50
C ASN A 45 -39.06 13.74 -4.77
N GLY A 46 -39.90 14.24 -5.67
CA GLY A 46 -39.96 15.66 -6.04
C GLY A 46 -40.42 16.57 -4.91
N LEU A 47 -40.99 16.01 -3.85
CA LEU A 47 -41.43 16.74 -2.66
C LEU A 47 -40.33 16.90 -1.59
N ASP A 48 -39.21 16.18 -1.72
CA ASP A 48 -38.12 16.27 -0.75
C ASP A 48 -37.42 17.62 -0.83
N THR A 49 -37.11 18.20 0.33
CA THR A 49 -36.13 19.28 0.44
C THR A 49 -34.74 18.78 0.02
N PRO A 50 -33.81 19.68 -0.38
CA PRO A 50 -32.45 19.28 -0.71
C PRO A 50 -31.75 18.49 0.41
N GLU A 51 -31.96 18.87 1.67
CA GLU A 51 -31.37 18.21 2.84
C GLU A 51 -31.93 16.79 3.05
N GLU A 52 -33.25 16.62 2.92
CA GLU A 52 -33.90 15.30 3.02
C GLU A 52 -33.41 14.37 1.91
N ARG A 53 -33.32 14.88 0.67
CA ARG A 53 -32.80 14.12 -0.47
C ARG A 53 -31.34 13.71 -0.24
N TYR A 54 -30.50 14.62 0.21
CA TYR A 54 -29.11 14.32 0.55
C TYR A 54 -29.03 13.22 1.61
N THR A 55 -29.80 13.32 2.69
CA THR A 55 -29.80 12.34 3.77
C THR A 55 -30.22 10.94 3.28
N LYS A 56 -31.26 10.87 2.41
CA LYS A 56 -31.70 9.61 1.81
C LYS A 56 -30.63 8.99 0.91
N LEU A 57 -30.03 9.78 0.01
CA LEU A 57 -28.98 9.29 -0.90
C LEU A 57 -27.73 8.87 -0.14
N LYS A 58 -27.31 9.66 0.85
CA LYS A 58 -26.17 9.33 1.71
C LYS A 58 -26.37 7.97 2.40
N LYS A 59 -27.59 7.69 2.84
CA LYS A 59 -27.92 6.44 3.54
C LYS A 59 -28.02 5.23 2.60
N HIS A 60 -28.58 5.41 1.41
CA HIS A 60 -29.00 4.30 0.54
C HIS A 60 -28.12 4.08 -0.70
N SER A 61 -27.16 4.96 -0.95
CA SER A 61 -26.34 4.93 -2.17
C SER A 61 -24.84 4.97 -1.93
N MET A 62 -24.36 5.34 -0.73
CA MET A 62 -22.92 5.49 -0.47
C MET A 62 -22.17 4.18 -0.21
N ASP A 63 -22.89 3.07 0.01
CA ASP A 63 -22.30 1.74 0.17
C ASP A 63 -21.94 1.09 -1.19
N PHE A 64 -22.35 1.71 -2.31
CA PHE A 64 -21.95 1.31 -3.65
C PHE A 64 -20.61 1.94 -4.03
N LEU A 65 -19.70 1.10 -4.52
CA LEU A 65 -18.43 1.52 -5.07
C LEU A 65 -18.59 2.19 -6.44
N LEU A 66 -17.84 3.27 -6.66
CA LEU A 66 -17.56 3.85 -7.97
C LEU A 66 -16.41 3.08 -8.63
N PHE A 67 -16.70 2.27 -9.65
CA PHE A 67 -15.77 1.32 -10.27
C PHE A 67 -14.61 1.94 -11.03
N GLN A 68 -14.73 3.19 -11.48
CA GLN A 68 -13.68 3.87 -12.25
C GLN A 68 -12.41 4.15 -11.43
N PHE A 69 -12.49 4.07 -10.09
CA PHE A 69 -11.37 4.08 -9.15
C PHE A 69 -11.27 2.73 -8.45
N GLY A 70 -10.55 1.78 -9.06
CA GLY A 70 -10.58 0.40 -8.59
C GLY A 70 -9.77 0.15 -7.32
N LEU A 71 -10.24 -0.75 -6.45
CA LEU A 71 -9.61 -1.02 -5.16
C LEU A 71 -8.29 -1.81 -5.27
N SER A 72 -7.30 -1.42 -4.47
CA SER A 72 -6.11 -2.24 -4.20
C SER A 72 -5.53 -1.95 -2.83
N SER A 73 -6.05 -2.61 -1.80
CA SER A 73 -5.51 -2.43 -0.45
C SER A 73 -4.09 -3.05 -0.34
N PRO A 74 -2.99 -2.29 -0.13
CA PRO A 74 -1.80 -2.84 0.51
C PRO A 74 -2.19 -3.49 1.85
N ARG A 75 -1.41 -4.46 2.37
CA ARG A 75 -1.73 -5.20 3.61
C ARG A 75 -1.97 -4.33 4.87
N THR A 76 -1.77 -3.02 4.77
CA THR A 76 -1.88 -2.03 5.84
C THR A 76 -3.06 -1.07 5.69
N SER A 77 -3.85 -1.13 4.61
CA SER A 77 -5.04 -0.29 4.42
C SER A 77 -6.33 -1.01 4.85
N PRO A 78 -7.40 -0.27 5.15
CA PRO A 78 -8.68 -0.85 5.53
C PRO A 78 -9.22 -1.84 4.49
N ASP A 79 -9.87 -2.90 4.95
CA ASP A 79 -10.60 -3.81 4.09
C ASP A 79 -12.00 -3.22 3.80
N ILE A 80 -12.11 -2.52 2.67
CA ILE A 80 -13.33 -1.82 2.27
C ILE A 80 -14.37 -2.83 1.81
N LYS A 81 -15.55 -2.79 2.44
CA LYS A 81 -16.73 -3.54 2.02
C LYS A 81 -17.67 -2.63 1.23
N PHE A 82 -18.15 -3.12 0.10
CA PHE A 82 -19.11 -2.43 -0.76
C PHE A 82 -20.18 -3.40 -1.24
N ILE A 83 -21.31 -2.85 -1.68
CA ILE A 83 -22.45 -3.62 -2.18
C ILE A 83 -22.41 -3.65 -3.71
N CYS A 84 -22.85 -4.76 -4.31
CA CYS A 84 -23.11 -4.85 -5.74
C CYS A 84 -24.60 -5.09 -5.98
N GLN A 85 -25.21 -4.29 -6.84
CA GLN A 85 -26.59 -4.48 -7.28
C GLN A 85 -26.61 -5.29 -8.56
N SER A 86 -27.24 -6.48 -8.55
CA SER A 86 -27.20 -7.42 -9.68
C SER A 86 -27.63 -6.80 -11.01
N SER A 87 -28.69 -5.97 -11.01
CA SER A 87 -29.17 -5.30 -12.24
C SER A 87 -28.16 -4.30 -12.79
N SER A 88 -27.39 -3.61 -11.94
CA SER A 88 -26.37 -2.66 -12.38
C SER A 88 -25.15 -3.39 -12.95
N ILE A 89 -24.76 -4.50 -12.33
CA ILE A 89 -23.69 -5.37 -12.85
C ILE A 89 -24.10 -5.98 -14.20
N ASP A 90 -25.34 -6.47 -14.32
CA ASP A 90 -25.88 -7.03 -15.56
C ASP A 90 -25.91 -5.99 -16.69
N PHE A 91 -26.37 -4.77 -16.38
CA PHE A 91 -26.33 -3.66 -17.32
C PHE A 91 -24.91 -3.37 -17.81
N LEU A 92 -23.94 -3.18 -16.89
CA LEU A 92 -22.54 -2.93 -17.25
C LEU A 92 -21.95 -4.08 -18.08
N ALA A 93 -22.24 -5.33 -17.72
CA ALA A 93 -21.82 -6.50 -18.48
C ALA A 93 -22.40 -6.50 -19.91
N SER A 94 -23.68 -6.12 -20.07
CA SER A 94 -24.33 -6.00 -21.38
C SER A 94 -23.70 -4.93 -22.28
N GLN A 95 -23.08 -3.91 -21.68
CA GLN A 95 -22.36 -2.84 -22.39
C GLN A 95 -20.88 -3.19 -22.63
N GLY A 96 -20.43 -4.40 -22.28
CA GLY A 96 -19.04 -4.83 -22.47
C GLY A 96 -18.05 -4.26 -21.45
N PHE A 97 -18.52 -3.83 -20.28
CA PHE A 97 -17.66 -3.38 -19.20
C PHE A 97 -16.73 -4.52 -18.71
N ASP A 98 -15.42 -4.28 -18.67
CA ASP A 98 -14.44 -5.26 -18.20
C ASP A 98 -14.16 -5.11 -16.71
N PHE A 99 -14.84 -5.91 -15.90
CA PHE A 99 -14.69 -5.94 -14.45
C PHE A 99 -13.28 -6.31 -13.96
N ASN A 100 -12.44 -6.96 -14.77
CA ASN A 100 -11.06 -7.26 -14.38
C ASN A 100 -10.23 -5.98 -14.23
N LYS A 101 -10.58 -4.93 -14.98
CA LYS A 101 -9.92 -3.61 -14.88
C LYS A 101 -10.16 -2.97 -13.51
N VAL A 102 -11.29 -3.30 -12.88
CA VAL A 102 -11.64 -2.83 -11.53
C VAL A 102 -11.04 -3.74 -10.47
N PHE A 103 -11.42 -5.03 -10.47
CA PHE A 103 -11.12 -5.93 -9.35
C PHE A 103 -9.69 -6.48 -9.36
N CYS A 104 -9.09 -6.65 -10.54
CA CYS A 104 -7.73 -7.17 -10.67
C CYS A 104 -6.70 -6.07 -10.91
N HIS A 105 -7.09 -5.00 -11.61
CA HIS A 105 -6.18 -3.94 -12.07
C HIS A 105 -6.58 -2.55 -11.61
N GLY A 106 -7.48 -2.45 -10.62
CA GLY A 106 -7.94 -1.19 -10.06
C GLY A 106 -6.84 -0.33 -9.46
N ILE A 107 -6.90 0.98 -9.68
CA ILE A 107 -5.95 1.96 -9.13
C ILE A 107 -6.32 2.26 -7.67
N PRO A 108 -5.51 1.84 -6.68
CA PRO A 108 -5.83 2.11 -5.28
C PRO A 108 -5.98 3.60 -5.00
N TYR A 109 -6.84 3.89 -4.03
CA TYR A 109 -7.02 5.20 -3.47
C TYR A 109 -7.02 5.12 -1.94
N LEU A 110 -6.73 6.26 -1.31
CA LEU A 110 -6.93 6.52 0.11
C LEU A 110 -7.68 7.84 0.21
N ASN A 111 -8.57 7.96 1.19
CA ASN A 111 -9.11 9.25 1.55
C ASN A 111 -8.06 10.07 2.35
N GLN A 112 -8.38 11.33 2.63
CA GLN A 112 -7.47 12.26 3.31
C GLN A 112 -7.05 11.78 4.72
N GLU A 113 -7.97 11.21 5.49
CA GLU A 113 -7.70 10.72 6.84
C GLU A 113 -6.83 9.45 6.82
N GLU A 114 -7.15 8.52 5.92
CA GLU A 114 -6.38 7.29 5.70
C GLU A 114 -4.94 7.59 5.24
N GLU A 115 -4.76 8.54 4.32
CA GLU A 115 -3.44 8.97 3.86
C GLU A 115 -2.62 9.56 5.02
N ALA A 116 -3.21 10.45 5.81
CA ALA A 116 -2.54 11.10 6.93
C ALA A 116 -2.06 10.07 7.96
N HIS A 117 -2.94 9.15 8.36
CA HIS A 117 -2.63 8.09 9.30
C HIS A 117 -1.54 7.13 8.78
N LEU A 118 -1.59 6.78 7.48
CA LEU A 118 -0.60 5.89 6.89
C LEU A 118 0.78 6.57 6.76
N ARG A 119 0.80 7.87 6.48
CA ARG A 119 2.02 8.68 6.42
C ARG A 119 2.68 8.79 7.79
N GLU A 120 1.90 9.05 8.85
CA GLU A 120 2.39 9.10 10.23
C GLU A 120 3.02 7.76 10.65
N GLN A 121 2.30 6.65 10.49
CA GLN A 121 2.83 5.31 10.80
C GLN A 121 4.10 4.93 10.02
N THR A 122 4.25 5.45 8.80
CA THR A 122 5.43 5.18 7.97
C THR A 122 6.63 5.98 8.48
N GLU A 123 6.42 7.23 8.88
CA GLU A 123 7.44 8.09 9.47
C GLU A 123 7.87 7.59 10.86
N GLU A 124 6.93 7.17 11.70
CA GLU A 124 7.22 6.54 13.00
C GLU A 124 8.07 5.29 12.84
N ARG A 125 7.70 4.40 11.90
CA ARG A 125 8.51 3.20 11.59
C ARG A 125 9.90 3.59 11.09
N ARG A 126 10.02 4.60 10.23
CA ARG A 126 11.32 5.09 9.75
C ARG A 126 12.18 5.59 10.91
N ASN A 127 11.61 6.36 11.83
CA ASN A 127 12.30 6.90 13.00
C ASN A 127 12.71 5.82 14.01
N GLN A 128 11.90 4.78 14.20
CA GLN A 128 12.28 3.62 15.02
C GLN A 128 13.50 2.89 14.43
N HIS A 129 13.55 2.71 13.11
CA HIS A 129 14.71 2.10 12.43
C HIS A 129 15.95 3.01 12.45
N ALA A 130 15.80 4.33 12.31
CA ALA A 130 16.90 5.29 12.38
C ALA A 130 17.51 5.39 13.79
N ASN A 131 16.72 5.19 14.84
CA ASN A 131 17.17 5.17 16.24
C ASN A 131 17.74 3.80 16.68
N GLY A 132 17.97 2.87 15.75
CA GLY A 132 18.59 1.57 16.05
C GLY A 132 17.72 0.59 16.84
N VAL A 133 16.42 0.87 16.99
CA VAL A 133 15.46 -0.07 17.59
C VAL A 133 14.94 -0.97 16.46
N GLY A 134 15.74 -1.98 16.12
CA GLY A 134 15.39 -2.98 15.12
C GLY A 134 14.08 -3.69 15.45
N THR A 135 13.45 -4.24 14.42
CA THR A 135 12.24 -5.07 14.45
C THR A 135 12.27 -6.06 15.63
N PRO A 136 11.20 -6.19 16.44
CA PRO A 136 11.20 -6.98 17.67
C PRO A 136 11.40 -8.49 17.45
N SER A 137 11.39 -8.98 16.21
CA SER A 137 11.51 -10.41 15.92
C SER A 137 12.87 -11.02 16.29
N TYR A 138 13.91 -10.24 16.59
CA TYR A 138 15.21 -10.79 16.98
C TYR A 138 16.00 -9.97 18.00
N ILE A 139 15.31 -9.23 18.89
CA ILE A 139 15.99 -8.62 20.04
C ILE A 139 16.35 -9.75 21.01
N SER A 140 17.63 -10.11 21.05
CA SER A 140 18.15 -10.98 22.11
C SER A 140 18.08 -10.22 23.45
N PRO A 141 17.72 -10.86 24.58
CA PRO A 141 17.56 -10.20 25.89
C PRO A 141 18.83 -9.55 26.47
N SER A 142 19.94 -9.57 25.75
CA SER A 142 21.24 -9.06 26.18
C SER A 142 21.72 -7.94 25.27
N SER A 143 21.12 -6.75 25.41
CA SER A 143 21.74 -5.50 24.97
C SER A 143 22.88 -5.10 25.94
N SER A 144 23.78 -6.04 26.25
CA SER A 144 25.04 -5.70 26.89
C SER A 144 25.91 -5.02 25.83
N LYS A 145 26.20 -3.73 26.06
CA LYS A 145 27.12 -2.91 25.27
C LYS A 145 28.58 -3.36 25.48
N GLY A 146 28.86 -4.64 25.25
CA GLY A 146 30.18 -5.25 25.42
C GLY A 146 30.63 -5.95 24.14
N PRO A 147 31.95 -6.19 23.99
CA PRO A 147 32.49 -6.89 22.83
C PRO A 147 31.80 -8.24 22.65
N ALA A 148 31.34 -8.51 21.42
CA ALA A 148 30.58 -9.70 21.09
C ALA A 148 31.41 -10.96 21.39
N HIS A 149 30.97 -11.77 22.36
CA HIS A 149 31.61 -13.05 22.64
C HIS A 149 31.22 -14.06 21.55
N VAL A 150 32.16 -14.32 20.62
CA VAL A 150 32.00 -15.33 19.57
C VAL A 150 32.53 -16.67 20.11
N PRO A 151 31.70 -17.74 20.18
CA PRO A 151 32.16 -19.08 20.55
C PRO A 151 33.30 -19.57 19.66
N GLU A 152 34.21 -20.37 20.21
CA GLU A 152 35.44 -20.82 19.51
C GLU A 152 35.14 -21.48 18.16
N GLU A 153 34.11 -22.32 18.13
CA GLU A 153 33.60 -23.02 16.94
C GLU A 153 33.14 -22.11 15.78
N HIS A 154 32.95 -20.81 16.04
CA HIS A 154 32.49 -19.84 15.05
C HIS A 154 33.48 -18.70 14.81
N LYS A 155 34.58 -18.63 15.56
CA LYS A 155 35.57 -17.56 15.39
C LYS A 155 36.17 -17.54 13.99
N GLU A 156 36.54 -18.69 13.44
CA GLU A 156 37.09 -18.77 12.08
C GLU A 156 36.08 -18.29 11.04
N PHE A 157 34.83 -18.71 11.17
CA PHE A 157 33.77 -18.30 10.25
C PHE A 157 33.56 -16.78 10.29
N ILE A 158 33.44 -16.21 11.49
CA ILE A 158 33.24 -14.76 11.66
C ILE A 158 34.46 -13.98 11.17
N SER A 159 35.68 -14.43 11.45
CA SER A 159 36.90 -13.79 10.94
C SER A 159 36.90 -13.73 9.41
N ARG A 160 36.59 -14.85 8.74
CA ARG A 160 36.49 -14.89 7.27
C ARG A 160 35.44 -13.91 6.74
N VAL A 161 34.31 -13.77 7.40
CA VAL A 161 33.27 -12.81 7.00
C VAL A 161 33.75 -11.37 7.18
N VAL A 162 34.39 -11.07 8.31
CA VAL A 162 34.93 -9.74 8.62
C VAL A 162 35.99 -9.34 7.60
N ASP A 163 36.93 -10.23 7.26
CA ASP A 163 37.97 -9.95 6.27
C ASP A 163 37.38 -9.67 4.88
N ARG A 164 36.33 -10.41 4.49
CA ARG A 164 35.61 -10.17 3.23
C ARG A 164 34.88 -8.83 3.22
N VAL A 165 34.32 -8.41 4.35
CA VAL A 165 33.67 -7.09 4.51
C VAL A 165 34.72 -5.97 4.49
N GLU A 166 35.86 -6.14 5.15
CA GLU A 166 36.96 -5.17 5.11
C GLU A 166 37.55 -5.01 3.70
N ALA A 167 37.70 -6.12 2.98
CA ALA A 167 38.11 -6.11 1.58
C ALA A 167 37.10 -5.41 0.66
N LEU A 168 35.82 -5.26 1.06
CA LEU A 168 34.83 -4.50 0.30
C LEU A 168 35.13 -3.01 0.31
N PHE A 169 35.60 -2.45 1.44
CA PHE A 169 35.91 -1.02 1.54
C PHE A 169 37.10 -0.58 0.68
N THR A 170 37.95 -1.53 0.27
CA THR A 170 39.13 -1.27 -0.56
C THR A 170 38.88 -1.53 -2.05
N LYS A 171 37.75 -2.17 -2.41
CA LYS A 171 37.38 -2.49 -3.78
C LYS A 171 36.28 -1.53 -4.29
N PRO A 172 36.19 -1.29 -5.60
CA PRO A 172 35.10 -0.51 -6.19
C PRO A 172 33.77 -1.28 -6.25
N ASP A 173 33.77 -2.58 -5.95
CA ASP A 173 32.56 -3.40 -5.87
C ASP A 173 31.66 -2.94 -4.73
N LYS A 174 30.37 -2.76 -5.02
CA LYS A 174 29.39 -2.20 -4.08
C LYS A 174 28.66 -3.26 -3.25
N THR A 175 28.84 -4.53 -3.54
CA THR A 175 28.06 -5.63 -2.95
C THR A 175 28.95 -6.81 -2.60
N LEU A 176 28.66 -7.46 -1.47
CA LEU A 176 29.34 -8.66 -1.00
C LEU A 176 28.30 -9.75 -0.71
N ASP A 177 28.34 -10.83 -1.48
CA ASP A 177 27.50 -12.00 -1.24
C ASP A 177 28.20 -12.97 -0.29
N LEU A 178 27.58 -13.23 0.86
CA LEU A 178 28.05 -14.21 1.84
C LEU A 178 27.41 -15.56 1.59
N GLU A 179 28.16 -16.63 1.87
CA GLU A 179 27.64 -18.00 1.80
C GLU A 179 26.48 -18.21 2.79
N PRO A 180 25.50 -19.09 2.48
CA PRO A 180 24.44 -19.45 3.41
C PRO A 180 25.01 -19.92 4.75
N CYS A 181 24.48 -19.39 5.84
CA CYS A 181 24.92 -19.68 7.20
C CYS A 181 23.73 -19.99 8.12
N THR A 182 24.00 -20.59 9.28
CA THR A 182 22.95 -20.88 10.26
C THR A 182 22.38 -19.59 10.86
N GLY A 183 21.15 -19.65 11.40
CA GLY A 183 20.53 -18.49 12.06
C GLY A 183 21.40 -17.91 13.20
N PHE A 184 22.16 -18.78 13.88
CA PHE A 184 23.09 -18.37 14.94
C PHE A 184 24.33 -17.67 14.38
N GLN A 185 24.95 -18.22 13.33
CA GLN A 185 26.06 -17.57 12.63
C GLN A 185 25.65 -16.21 12.07
N ARG A 186 24.45 -16.10 11.48
CA ARG A 186 23.89 -14.83 11.02
C ARG A 186 23.78 -13.82 12.17
N LYS A 187 23.24 -14.22 13.32
CA LYS A 187 23.19 -13.36 14.52
C LYS A 187 24.57 -12.84 14.91
N LEU A 188 25.58 -13.73 14.94
CA LEU A 188 26.95 -13.36 15.27
C LEU A 188 27.54 -12.36 14.26
N ILE A 189 27.30 -12.53 12.96
CA ILE A 189 27.72 -11.56 11.93
C ILE A 189 27.15 -10.17 12.24
N TYR A 190 25.83 -10.05 12.44
CA TYR A 190 25.21 -8.77 12.77
C TYR A 190 25.79 -8.17 14.06
N GLN A 191 25.97 -8.98 15.10
CA GLN A 191 26.49 -8.51 16.39
C GLN A 191 27.95 -8.03 16.28
N THR A 192 28.79 -8.71 15.52
CA THR A 192 30.21 -8.36 15.33
C THR A 192 30.38 -7.13 14.44
N LEU A 193 29.63 -7.04 13.34
CA LEU A 193 29.74 -5.91 12.41
C LEU A 193 29.13 -4.62 12.97
N ASN A 194 28.13 -4.70 13.85
CA ASN A 194 27.52 -3.52 14.46
C ASN A 194 28.39 -2.88 15.56
N TRP A 195 29.47 -3.55 15.97
CA TRP A 195 30.43 -3.05 16.98
C TRP A 195 31.75 -2.53 16.37
N LYS A 196 32.11 -3.00 15.16
CA LYS A 196 33.27 -2.49 14.42
C LYS A 196 32.91 -1.18 13.74
#